data_AF-A0A2N2NJA2-F1
#
_entry.id   AF-A0A2N2NJA2-F1
#
_cell.length_a   1.000
_cell.length_b   1.000
_cell.length_c   1.000
_cell.angle_alpha   90.00
_cell.angle_beta   90.00
_cell.angle_gamma   90.00
#
_symmetry.space_group_name_H-M   'P 1'
#
loop_
_entity.id
_entity.type
_entity.pdbx_description
1 polymer ?
#
loop_
_entity_poly.entity_id
_entity_poly.type
_entity_poly.pdbx_seq_one_letter_code
_entity_poly.pdbx_strand_id
1 'polypeptide(L)'
;MPVALAVPSLYTNYQTPPKLHNALVIGISQSGQSPDIVSVLQNGREQNCLSIAITNQPDSPLGNAADFVLGLLAGPEHAVAATKTYTAELMILALLSTALNEVKQSRQEIDQVPNWVEQVSKLDNYIADAAKRYRYM
;
A
#
# COMPACT_ATOMS: atom_id res chain seq x y z
N MET A 1 7.29 6.51 -15.72
CA MET A 1 6.12 7.30 -15.28
C MET A 1 6.50 8.04 -14.01
N PRO A 2 6.28 9.36 -13.89
CA PRO A 2 6.53 10.09 -12.64
C PRO A 2 5.63 9.58 -11.51
N VAL A 3 6.15 9.51 -10.29
CA VAL A 3 5.41 9.10 -9.08
C VAL A 3 5.67 10.13 -8.00
N ALA A 4 4.63 10.54 -7.28
CA ALA A 4 4.72 11.45 -6.15
C ALA A 4 3.85 10.94 -5.00
N LEU A 5 4.28 11.21 -3.77
CA LEU A 5 3.47 10.97 -2.59
C LEU A 5 2.41 12.06 -2.46
N ALA A 6 1.19 11.67 -2.11
CA ALA A 6 0.20 12.62 -1.67
C ALA A 6 0.61 13.25 -0.32
N VAL A 7 0.15 14.47 -0.07
CA VAL A 7 0.32 15.16 1.21
C VAL A 7 -1.08 15.37 1.79
N PRO A 8 -1.61 14.42 2.59
CA PRO A 8 -3.02 14.44 3.00
C PRO A 8 -3.45 15.71 3.75
N SER A 9 -2.53 16.33 4.49
CA SER A 9 -2.79 17.59 5.19
C SER A 9 -3.19 18.74 4.27
N LEU A 10 -2.79 18.74 2.98
CA LEU A 10 -3.26 19.72 2.00
C LEU A 10 -4.76 19.61 1.73
N TYR A 11 -5.34 18.44 1.90
CA TYR A 11 -6.74 18.16 1.65
C TYR A 11 -7.57 18.40 2.91
N THR A 12 -7.08 17.92 4.06
CA THR A 12 -7.87 17.94 5.31
C THR A 12 -7.64 19.18 6.16
N ASN A 13 -6.39 19.55 6.43
CA ASN A 13 -6.07 20.65 7.35
C ASN A 13 -5.94 22.01 6.64
N TYR A 14 -5.23 22.05 5.52
CA TYR A 14 -4.97 23.30 4.79
C TYR A 14 -6.00 23.60 3.72
N GLN A 15 -6.85 22.63 3.34
CA GLN A 15 -7.92 22.78 2.36
C GLN A 15 -7.47 23.46 1.04
N THR A 16 -6.23 23.17 0.64
CA THR A 16 -5.57 23.67 -0.57
C THR A 16 -5.06 22.49 -1.39
N PRO A 17 -5.95 21.60 -1.86
CA PRO A 17 -5.54 20.43 -2.64
C PRO A 17 -4.87 20.88 -3.95
N PRO A 18 -3.80 20.19 -4.38
CA PRO A 18 -3.17 20.47 -5.65
C PRO A 18 -4.10 20.12 -6.82
N LYS A 19 -3.86 20.75 -7.97
CA LYS A 19 -4.55 20.38 -9.21
C LYS A 19 -3.94 19.11 -9.80
N LEU A 20 -4.71 18.03 -9.79
CA LEU A 20 -4.36 16.73 -10.35
C LEU A 20 -4.89 16.67 -11.78
N HIS A 21 -3.99 16.59 -12.76
CA HIS A 21 -4.37 16.41 -14.17
C HIS A 21 -3.68 15.17 -14.73
N ASN A 22 -4.44 14.33 -15.43
CA ASN A 22 -3.94 13.12 -16.09
C ASN A 22 -3.14 12.22 -15.13
N ALA A 23 -3.65 12.08 -13.89
CA ALA A 23 -3.03 11.32 -12.83
C ALA A 23 -3.87 10.07 -12.50
N LEU A 24 -3.17 9.03 -12.01
CA LEU A 24 -3.76 7.93 -11.28
C LEU A 24 -3.55 8.19 -9.78
N VAL A 25 -4.64 8.23 -9.00
CA VAL A 25 -4.58 8.40 -7.56
C VAL A 25 -4.73 7.05 -6.88
N ILE A 26 -3.73 6.66 -6.09
CA ILE A 26 -3.73 5.37 -5.38
C ILE A 26 -3.82 5.61 -3.88
N GLY A 27 -4.92 5.18 -3.27
CA GLY A 27 -5.09 5.17 -1.81
C GLY A 27 -4.68 3.82 -1.24
N ILE A 28 -3.79 3.80 -0.26
CA ILE A 28 -3.31 2.56 0.37
C ILE A 28 -3.65 2.60 1.86
N SER A 29 -4.46 1.64 2.31
CA SER A 29 -4.80 1.52 3.73
C SER A 29 -5.33 0.13 4.03
N GLN A 30 -4.66 -0.58 4.95
CA GLN A 30 -5.12 -1.86 5.49
C GLN A 30 -6.62 -1.85 5.86
N SER A 31 -7.05 -0.90 6.70
CA SER A 31 -8.44 -0.83 7.19
C SER A 31 -9.37 -0.09 6.24
N GLY A 32 -8.82 0.80 5.40
CA GLY A 32 -9.58 1.67 4.51
C GLY A 32 -10.43 2.72 5.25
N GLN A 33 -10.16 2.96 6.54
CA GLN A 33 -10.95 3.87 7.37
C GLN A 33 -10.35 5.27 7.53
N SER A 34 -9.08 5.48 7.13
CA SER A 34 -8.40 6.75 7.37
C SER A 34 -9.05 7.90 6.60
N PRO A 35 -9.66 8.89 7.27
CA PRO A 35 -10.36 9.98 6.59
C PRO A 35 -9.42 10.79 5.73
N ASP A 36 -8.17 10.99 6.18
CA ASP A 36 -7.14 11.71 5.41
C ASP A 36 -6.89 11.06 4.04
N ILE A 37 -6.80 9.73 3.98
CA ILE A 37 -6.55 8.99 2.73
C ILE A 37 -7.80 9.01 1.85
N VAL A 38 -8.97 8.83 2.46
CA VAL A 38 -10.26 8.87 1.76
C VAL A 38 -10.47 10.24 1.12
N SER A 39 -10.15 11.34 1.80
CA SER A 39 -10.26 12.70 1.27
C SER A 39 -9.35 12.93 0.07
N VAL A 40 -8.11 12.41 0.07
CA VAL A 40 -7.25 12.48 -1.12
C VAL A 40 -7.88 11.76 -2.31
N LEU A 41 -8.40 10.55 -2.08
CA LEU A 41 -8.95 9.73 -3.15
C LEU A 41 -10.23 10.33 -3.74
N GLN A 42 -11.13 10.81 -2.88
CA GLN A 42 -12.35 11.53 -3.26
C GLN A 42 -12.03 12.77 -4.07
N ASN A 43 -11.07 13.59 -3.63
CA ASN A 43 -10.70 14.78 -4.36
C ASN A 43 -10.08 14.47 -5.74
N GLY A 44 -9.28 13.40 -5.85
CA GLY A 44 -8.81 12.91 -7.14
C GLY A 44 -9.97 12.59 -8.10
N ARG A 45 -10.99 11.91 -7.59
CA ARG A 45 -12.20 11.57 -8.35
C ARG A 45 -13.01 12.79 -8.75
N GLU A 46 -13.18 13.77 -7.86
CA GLU A 46 -13.81 15.07 -8.18
C GLU A 46 -13.08 15.82 -9.30
N GLN A 47 -11.76 15.65 -9.38
CA GLN A 47 -10.92 16.17 -10.45
C GLN A 47 -10.90 15.27 -11.72
N ASN A 48 -11.77 14.26 -11.79
CA ASN A 48 -11.87 13.29 -12.88
C ASN A 48 -10.59 12.47 -13.12
N CYS A 49 -9.76 12.28 -12.08
CA CYS A 49 -8.63 11.36 -12.14
C CYS A 49 -9.10 9.92 -11.87
N LEU A 50 -8.43 8.96 -12.51
CA LEU A 50 -8.64 7.55 -12.21
C LEU A 50 -8.17 7.24 -10.79
N SER A 51 -8.90 6.41 -10.06
CA SER A 51 -8.59 6.09 -8.67
C SER A 51 -8.55 4.58 -8.39
N ILE A 52 -7.56 4.15 -7.59
CA ILE A 52 -7.41 2.78 -7.10
C ILE A 52 -7.32 2.80 -5.57
N ALA A 53 -8.07 1.95 -4.89
CA ALA A 53 -7.85 1.63 -3.49
C ALA A 53 -7.11 0.29 -3.35
N ILE A 54 -6.04 0.28 -2.56
CA ILE A 54 -5.34 -0.92 -2.10
C ILE A 54 -5.70 -1.11 -0.62
N THR A 55 -6.49 -2.12 -0.29
CA THR A 55 -7.01 -2.30 1.07
C THR A 55 -7.31 -3.75 1.40
N ASN A 56 -7.32 -4.10 2.69
CA ASN A 56 -7.77 -5.40 3.17
C ASN A 56 -9.28 -5.43 3.44
N GLN A 57 -9.95 -4.27 3.36
CA GLN A 57 -11.39 -4.10 3.57
C GLN A 57 -12.03 -3.46 2.33
N PRO A 58 -12.39 -4.25 1.29
CA PRO A 58 -12.93 -3.71 0.04
C PRO A 58 -14.19 -2.86 0.20
N ASP A 59 -15.04 -3.18 1.18
CA ASP A 59 -16.29 -2.45 1.44
C ASP A 59 -16.11 -1.22 2.36
N SER A 60 -14.85 -0.85 2.66
CA SER A 60 -14.51 0.30 3.50
C SER A 60 -14.82 1.65 2.81
N PRO A 61 -14.82 2.77 3.56
CA PRO A 61 -14.94 4.10 2.96
C PRO A 61 -13.92 4.35 1.83
N LEU A 62 -12.68 3.88 1.99
CA LEU A 62 -11.65 4.01 0.95
C LEU A 62 -11.98 3.18 -0.29
N GLY A 63 -12.41 1.94 -0.11
CA GLY A 63 -12.79 1.07 -1.23
C GLY A 63 -13.96 1.63 -2.02
N ASN A 64 -14.98 2.14 -1.33
CA ASN A 64 -16.16 2.77 -1.95
C ASN A 64 -15.84 4.11 -2.65
N ALA A 65 -14.79 4.81 -2.23
CA ALA A 65 -14.37 6.06 -2.86
C ALA A 65 -13.66 5.83 -4.21
N ALA A 66 -13.06 4.67 -4.42
CA ALA A 66 -12.25 4.34 -5.61
C ALA A 66 -13.08 3.88 -6.81
N ASP A 67 -12.52 4.00 -8.01
CA ASP A 67 -13.05 3.37 -9.24
C ASP A 67 -12.73 1.87 -9.29
N PHE A 68 -11.56 1.50 -8.78
CA PHE A 68 -11.10 0.11 -8.69
C PHE A 68 -10.57 -0.21 -7.30
N VAL A 69 -10.77 -1.45 -6.86
CA VAL A 69 -10.25 -1.95 -5.59
C VAL A 69 -9.34 -3.14 -5.83
N LEU A 70 -8.10 -3.05 -5.32
CA LEU A 70 -7.15 -4.14 -5.24
C LEU A 70 -7.12 -4.65 -3.80
N GLY A 71 -7.76 -5.80 -3.57
CA GLY A 71 -7.83 -6.42 -2.25
C GLY A 71 -6.48 -7.02 -1.83
N LEU A 72 -6.05 -6.76 -0.60
CA LEU A 72 -4.80 -7.33 -0.04
C LEU A 72 -4.88 -8.83 0.19
N LEU A 73 -6.08 -9.35 0.49
CA LEU A 73 -6.33 -10.78 0.76
C LEU A 73 -5.41 -11.37 1.84
N ALA A 74 -4.93 -10.53 2.77
CA ALA A 74 -3.98 -10.93 3.83
C ALA A 74 -4.67 -11.65 5.01
N GLY A 75 -6.00 -11.77 4.98
CA GLY A 75 -6.82 -12.22 6.10
C GLY A 75 -6.86 -11.20 7.25
N PRO A 76 -7.51 -11.51 8.38
CA PRO A 76 -7.59 -10.61 9.53
C PRO A 76 -6.20 -10.32 10.11
N GLU A 77 -5.93 -9.05 10.40
CA GLU A 77 -4.73 -8.63 11.13
C GLU A 77 -5.10 -8.19 12.53
N HIS A 78 -4.61 -8.95 13.52
CA HIS A 78 -4.87 -8.69 14.94
C HIS A 78 -3.74 -7.90 15.62
N ALA A 79 -2.55 -7.88 15.01
CA ALA A 79 -1.43 -7.12 15.52
C ALA A 79 -1.71 -5.63 15.39
N VAL A 80 -1.32 -4.85 16.41
CA VAL A 80 -1.44 -3.38 16.37
C VAL A 80 -0.47 -2.79 15.35
N ALA A 81 0.74 -3.36 15.25
CA ALA A 81 1.68 -3.03 14.19
C ALA A 81 1.35 -3.86 12.94
N ALA A 82 1.26 -3.19 11.79
CA ALA A 82 1.06 -3.84 10.50
C ALA A 82 2.26 -4.74 10.16
N THR A 83 1.96 -5.96 9.73
CA THR A 83 2.97 -6.98 9.36
C THR A 83 2.66 -7.55 7.98
N LYS A 84 1.68 -8.46 7.93
CA LYS A 84 1.28 -9.18 6.71
C LYS A 84 0.60 -8.26 5.71
N THR A 85 -0.14 -7.28 6.20
CA THR A 85 -0.84 -6.32 5.34
C THR A 85 0.14 -5.37 4.67
N TYR A 86 1.13 -4.88 5.40
CA TYR A 86 2.20 -4.04 4.84
C TYR A 86 2.98 -4.76 3.72
N THR A 87 3.40 -6.01 3.95
CA THR A 87 4.11 -6.76 2.90
C THR A 87 3.20 -7.10 1.72
N ALA A 88 1.90 -7.35 1.95
CA ALA A 88 0.92 -7.51 0.87
C ALA A 88 0.72 -6.20 0.06
N GLU A 89 0.74 -5.03 0.70
CA GLU A 89 0.64 -3.72 0.02
C GLU A 89 1.83 -3.52 -0.93
N LEU A 90 3.04 -3.83 -0.46
CA LEU A 90 4.26 -3.79 -1.29
C LEU A 90 4.18 -4.78 -2.47
N MET A 91 3.66 -5.98 -2.24
CA MET A 91 3.50 -7.00 -3.29
C MET A 91 2.50 -6.55 -4.37
N ILE A 92 1.38 -5.94 -3.99
CA ILE A 92 0.42 -5.39 -4.97
C ILE A 92 1.05 -4.28 -5.79
N LEU A 93 1.83 -3.38 -5.18
CA LEU A 93 2.55 -2.33 -5.93
C LEU A 93 3.58 -2.92 -6.90
N ALA A 94 4.31 -3.96 -6.50
CA ALA A 94 5.26 -4.65 -7.38
C ALA A 94 4.55 -5.34 -8.57
N LEU A 95 3.42 -6.01 -8.30
CA LEU A 95 2.57 -6.63 -9.33
C LEU A 95 1.99 -5.58 -10.28
N LEU A 96 1.48 -4.47 -9.76
CA LEU A 96 0.95 -3.37 -10.57
C LEU A 96 2.04 -2.76 -11.45
N SER A 97 3.23 -2.51 -10.90
CA SER A 97 4.39 -2.02 -11.66
C SER A 97 4.78 -2.98 -12.79
N THR A 98 4.75 -4.29 -12.52
CA THR A 98 5.05 -5.33 -13.52
C THR A 98 3.93 -5.50 -14.55
N ALA A 99 2.67 -5.28 -14.18
CA ALA A 99 1.58 -5.30 -15.14
C ALA A 99 1.62 -4.10 -16.09
N LEU A 100 2.08 -2.94 -15.61
CA LEU A 100 2.24 -1.73 -16.41
C LEU A 100 3.48 -1.74 -17.31
N ASN A 101 4.49 -2.56 -16.98
CA ASN A 101 5.70 -2.74 -17.77
C ASN A 101 5.77 -4.20 -18.26
N GLU A 102 5.47 -4.49 -19.53
CA GLU A 102 5.38 -5.84 -20.11
C GLU A 102 6.72 -6.64 -20.17
N VAL A 103 7.62 -6.46 -19.19
CA VAL A 103 8.93 -7.09 -19.12
C VAL A 103 8.83 -8.43 -18.39
N LYS A 104 9.05 -9.53 -19.11
CA LYS A 104 8.97 -10.91 -18.58
C LYS A 104 9.89 -11.20 -17.39
N GLN A 105 11.06 -10.55 -17.32
CA GLN A 105 12.04 -10.77 -16.25
C GLN A 105 11.51 -10.36 -14.88
N SER A 106 10.79 -9.25 -14.78
CA SER A 106 10.23 -8.75 -13.52
C SER A 106 9.21 -9.71 -12.90
N ARG A 107 8.52 -10.51 -13.72
CA ARG A 107 7.56 -11.51 -13.23
C ARG A 107 8.23 -12.70 -12.57
N GLN A 108 9.36 -13.16 -13.10
CA GLN A 108 10.10 -14.28 -12.51
C GLN A 108 10.67 -13.93 -11.12
N GLU A 109 11.08 -12.68 -10.91
CA GLU A 109 11.56 -12.20 -9.61
C GLU A 109 10.44 -12.16 -8.57
N ILE A 110 9.25 -11.70 -8.97
CA ILE A 110 8.05 -11.70 -8.12
C ILE A 110 7.70 -13.13 -7.66
N ASP A 111 7.81 -14.11 -8.55
CA ASP A 111 7.53 -15.51 -8.22
C ASP A 111 8.51 -16.09 -7.17
N GLN A 112 9.67 -15.46 -6.95
CA GLN A 112 10.64 -15.88 -5.92
C GLN A 112 10.37 -15.29 -4.53
N VAL A 113 9.53 -14.25 -4.42
CA VAL A 113 9.28 -13.57 -3.14
C VAL A 113 8.86 -14.52 -2.01
N PRO A 114 7.96 -15.50 -2.21
CA PRO A 114 7.62 -16.47 -1.16
C PRO A 114 8.82 -17.26 -0.64
N ASN A 115 9.74 -17.65 -1.53
CA ASN A 115 10.96 -18.37 -1.15
C ASN A 115 11.88 -17.51 -0.29
N TRP A 116 12.04 -16.23 -0.62
CA TRP A 116 12.83 -15.30 0.18
C TRP A 116 12.20 -15.03 1.55
N VAL A 117 10.88 -14.91 1.64
CA VAL A 117 10.18 -14.80 2.92
C VAL A 117 10.48 -16.03 3.79
N GLU A 118 10.40 -17.24 3.23
CA GLU A 118 10.72 -18.47 3.97
C GLU A 118 12.19 -18.49 4.44
N GLN A 119 13.13 -18.02 3.61
CA GLN A 119 14.54 -17.91 3.99
C GLN A 119 14.75 -16.91 5.13
N VAL A 120 14.12 -15.74 5.08
CA VAL A 120 14.21 -14.72 6.14
C VAL A 120 13.60 -15.24 7.44
N SER A 121 12.49 -15.97 7.39
CA SER A 121 11.88 -16.56 8.58
C SER A 121 12.80 -17.54 9.33
N LYS A 122 13.77 -18.17 8.64
CA LYS A 122 14.76 -19.07 9.26
C LYS A 122 15.82 -18.30 10.08
N LEU A 123 15.90 -16.97 9.94
CA LEU A 123 16.85 -16.12 10.66
C LEU A 123 16.33 -15.63 12.01
N ASP A 124 15.15 -16.06 12.45
CA ASP A 124 14.47 -15.56 13.66
C ASP A 124 15.38 -15.58 14.91
N ASN A 125 16.01 -16.72 15.20
CA ASN A 125 16.92 -16.87 16.35
C ASN A 125 18.12 -15.91 16.28
N TYR A 126 18.68 -15.74 15.08
CA TYR A 126 19.81 -14.83 14.87
C TYR A 126 19.40 -13.37 15.09
N ILE A 127 18.24 -12.97 14.57
CA ILE A 127 17.69 -11.61 14.75
C ILE A 127 17.40 -11.36 16.22
N ALA A 128 16.80 -12.32 16.92
CA ALA A 128 16.52 -12.23 18.35
C ALA A 128 17.80 -12.06 19.18
N ASP A 129 18.87 -12.79 18.85
CA ASP A 129 20.16 -12.65 19.51
C ASP A 129 20.83 -11.30 19.24
N ALA A 130 20.81 -10.83 17.98
CA ALA A 130 21.36 -9.54 17.60
C ALA A 130 20.60 -8.38 18.28
N ALA A 131 19.28 -8.48 18.39
CA ALA A 131 18.43 -7.45 19.01
C ALA A 131 18.70 -7.27 20.51
N LYS A 132 19.25 -8.27 21.22
CA LYS A 132 19.60 -8.17 22.65
C LYS A 132 20.52 -6.99 22.95
N ARG A 133 21.40 -6.63 22.01
CA ARG A 133 22.31 -5.48 22.12
C ARG A 133 21.59 -4.15 22.36
N TYR A 134 20.35 -4.03 21.88
CA TYR A 134 19.57 -2.80 21.90
C TYR A 134 18.46 -2.79 22.96
N ARG A 135 18.34 -3.84 23.78
CA ARG A 135 17.24 -4.02 24.73
C ARG A 135 17.27 -3.06 25.92
N TYR A 136 18.41 -2.42 26.20
CA TYR A 136 18.62 -1.53 27.35
C TYR A 136 19.28 -0.19 26.97
N MET A 137 19.22 0.19 25.70
CA MET A 137 19.47 1.59 25.29
C MET A 137 18.17 2.38 25.38
#